data_AF-A0A5C7Q3X3-F1
#
_entry.id   AF-A0A5C7Q3X3-F1
#
_cell.length_a   1.000
_cell.length_b   1.000
_cell.length_c   1.000
_cell.angle_alpha   90.00
_cell.angle_beta   90.00
_cell.angle_gamma   90.00
#
_symmetry.space_group_name_H-M   'P 1'
#
loop_
_entity.id
_entity.type
_entity.pdbx_description
1 polymer ?
#
loop_
_entity_poly.entity_id
_entity_poly.type
_entity_poly.pdbx_seq_one_letter_code
_entity_poly.pdbx_strand_id
1 'polypeptide(L)'
;MSETVTEIDSDSAAYAALAKEYDEAPKASEPEVKEAKTEQQPDPAKEEANAEDKKSEQPKPIPYEELERRHRNLNGALAEARAQARADRERMAQFEQVLLQLKNQRQAPQDDQYEDPAVSAIRQVQTQTQELAQRQQQFEEQRRQQQEEALVNHHVSLSEQEFSKSTPDYFDAVRHLVDSRINEMSIMYPDDDPQVLEYVISQGFAHPSQWRHAMVMREAHSIGQQALRARQNPAQIYYNLAKHRGWSGPKPAAAPAPMQAQLPAPKAPPGQRVEAIKKGMEAPGSLSNGASRSESNAEGFPSMEELADMYVSDPAKAEKTFKKMAAAGLIG
;
A
#
# COMPACT_ATOMS: atom_id res chain seq x y z
N MET A 1 -37.32 29.75 -31.05
CA MET A 1 -37.95 28.79 -30.13
C MET A 1 -36.97 28.62 -28.99
N SER A 2 -37.25 29.23 -27.84
CA SER A 2 -36.39 29.26 -26.67
C SER A 2 -36.98 28.32 -25.63
N GLU A 3 -36.32 27.21 -25.37
CA GLU A 3 -36.69 26.29 -24.28
C GLU A 3 -35.88 26.67 -23.05
N THR A 4 -36.59 27.13 -22.02
CA THR A 4 -36.08 27.44 -20.69
C THR A 4 -36.01 26.15 -19.87
N VAL A 5 -34.80 25.77 -19.45
CA VAL A 5 -34.55 24.68 -18.51
C VAL A 5 -34.85 25.17 -17.09
N THR A 6 -35.91 24.64 -16.49
CA THR A 6 -36.25 24.82 -15.07
C THR A 6 -36.21 23.45 -14.38
N GLU A 7 -35.04 23.07 -13.87
CA GLU A 7 -34.87 21.82 -13.12
C GLU A 7 -33.67 21.92 -12.16
N ILE A 8 -33.77 22.73 -11.09
CA ILE A 8 -32.73 22.81 -10.04
C ILE A 8 -33.32 22.72 -8.60
N ASP A 9 -34.64 22.71 -8.41
CA ASP A 9 -35.21 22.86 -7.06
C ASP A 9 -35.47 21.56 -6.27
N SER A 10 -35.16 20.36 -6.80
CA SER A 10 -35.46 19.10 -6.08
C SER A 10 -34.49 18.77 -4.94
N ASP A 11 -33.24 19.24 -5.00
CA ASP A 11 -32.22 18.84 -4.02
C ASP A 11 -32.24 19.70 -2.74
N SER A 12 -32.84 20.90 -2.80
CA SER A 12 -32.98 21.77 -1.63
C SER A 12 -33.91 21.20 -0.56
N ALA A 13 -34.95 20.46 -0.96
CA ALA A 13 -35.91 19.87 -0.03
C ALA A 13 -35.30 18.72 0.79
N ALA A 14 -34.37 17.95 0.20
CA ALA A 14 -33.71 16.85 0.89
C ALA A 14 -32.77 17.33 2.00
N TYR A 15 -32.08 18.47 1.79
CA TYR A 15 -31.22 19.06 2.82
C TYR A 15 -32.01 19.70 3.98
N ALA A 16 -33.20 20.23 3.72
CA ALA A 16 -34.04 20.81 4.76
C ALA A 16 -34.62 19.77 5.74
N ALA A 17 -34.81 18.52 5.30
CA ALA A 17 -35.27 17.42 6.16
C ALA A 17 -34.18 16.94 7.13
N LEU A 18 -32.93 16.82 6.66
CA LEU A 18 -31.78 16.38 7.46
C LEU A 18 -31.42 17.36 8.59
N ALA A 19 -31.66 18.66 8.41
CA ALA A 19 -31.39 19.67 9.44
C ALA A 19 -32.32 19.55 10.66
N LYS A 20 -33.55 19.04 10.49
CA LYS A 20 -34.51 18.90 11.61
C LYS A 20 -34.25 17.67 12.48
N GLU A 21 -33.54 16.67 11.97
CA GLU A 21 -33.26 15.43 12.72
C GLU A 21 -32.09 15.59 13.72
N TYR A 22 -31.26 16.62 13.56
CA TYR A 22 -30.08 16.85 14.42
C TYR A 22 -30.31 17.82 15.59
N ASP A 23 -31.44 18.54 15.65
CA ASP A 23 -31.75 19.45 16.76
C ASP A 23 -32.40 18.77 17.98
N GLU A 24 -32.77 17.48 17.89
CA GLU A 24 -33.21 16.67 19.04
C GLU A 24 -32.06 15.84 19.63
N ALA A 25 -31.02 16.53 20.11
CA ALA A 25 -30.03 15.90 20.97
C ALA A 25 -30.65 15.57 22.35
N PRO A 26 -30.54 14.32 22.86
CA PRO A 26 -31.06 13.96 24.17
C PRO A 26 -30.29 14.72 25.26
N LYS A 27 -31.03 15.45 26.12
CA LYS A 27 -30.50 16.07 27.33
C LYS A 27 -29.79 15.01 28.18
N ALA A 28 -28.48 15.20 28.35
CA ALA A 28 -27.67 14.42 29.27
C ALA A 28 -28.25 14.51 30.69
N SER A 29 -28.76 13.38 31.18
CA SER A 29 -29.09 13.17 32.58
C SER A 29 -27.81 13.02 33.39
N GLU A 30 -27.58 13.93 34.35
CA GLU A 30 -26.57 13.80 35.40
C GLU A 30 -26.74 12.47 36.16
N PRO A 31 -25.68 11.66 36.33
CA PRO A 31 -25.73 10.52 37.22
C PRO A 31 -25.62 10.98 38.68
N GLU A 32 -26.73 10.82 39.41
CA GLU A 32 -26.84 10.98 40.85
C GLU A 32 -26.02 9.87 41.56
N VAL A 33 -24.91 10.25 42.20
CA VAL A 33 -24.07 9.36 42.99
C VAL A 33 -24.77 9.06 44.31
N LYS A 34 -25.36 7.85 44.43
CA LYS A 34 -25.83 7.31 45.70
C LYS A 34 -24.66 6.75 46.50
N GLU A 35 -24.39 7.38 47.64
CA GLU A 35 -23.54 6.88 48.72
C GLU A 35 -24.04 5.51 49.21
N ALA A 36 -23.26 4.46 48.98
CA ALA A 36 -23.45 3.16 49.60
C ALA A 36 -22.55 3.05 50.84
N LYS A 37 -23.23 3.03 51.98
CA LYS A 37 -22.71 2.90 53.34
C LYS A 37 -22.12 1.52 53.58
N THR A 38 -20.98 1.53 54.27
CA THR A 38 -20.16 0.45 54.81
C THR A 38 -20.94 -0.63 55.58
N GLU A 39 -20.60 -1.90 55.35
CA GLU A 39 -20.77 -2.97 56.35
C GLU A 39 -19.65 -4.04 56.24
N GLN A 40 -18.74 -3.94 57.22
CA GLN A 40 -17.94 -4.94 57.94
C GLN A 40 -17.32 -6.21 57.30
N GLN A 41 -16.00 -6.30 57.52
CA GLN A 41 -15.10 -7.47 57.60
C GLN A 41 -15.61 -8.62 58.51
N PRO A 42 -15.13 -9.87 58.33
CA PRO A 42 -13.89 -10.39 58.99
C PRO A 42 -13.04 -11.25 58.02
N ASP A 43 -11.76 -11.59 58.20
CA ASP A 43 -10.64 -11.28 59.09
C ASP A 43 -9.43 -11.94 58.37
N PRO A 44 -8.33 -11.24 58.04
CA PRO A 44 -7.18 -11.84 57.38
C PRO A 44 -6.18 -12.38 58.40
N ALA A 45 -5.81 -13.64 58.25
CA ALA A 45 -4.69 -14.22 58.97
C ALA A 45 -3.40 -13.44 58.67
N LYS A 46 -2.77 -12.99 59.76
CA LYS A 46 -1.45 -12.40 59.90
C LYS A 46 -0.37 -13.06 59.04
N GLU A 47 0.37 -12.24 58.31
CA GLU A 47 1.83 -12.38 58.20
C GLU A 47 2.47 -10.97 58.18
N GLU A 48 2.93 -10.57 59.37
CA GLU A 48 3.96 -9.55 59.62
C GLU A 48 5.28 -10.03 58.97
N ALA A 49 6.23 -9.25 58.46
CA ALA A 49 6.52 -7.84 58.47
C ALA A 49 7.58 -7.57 57.39
N ASN A 50 7.46 -6.45 56.66
CA ASN A 50 8.62 -5.59 56.38
C ASN A 50 8.12 -4.21 55.93
N ALA A 51 7.89 -3.34 56.90
CA ALA A 51 7.50 -1.95 56.68
C ALA A 51 8.75 -1.07 56.82
N GLU A 52 9.41 -0.79 55.70
CA GLU A 52 10.32 0.35 55.57
C GLU A 52 9.71 1.36 54.59
N ASP A 53 9.39 2.53 55.13
CA ASP A 53 9.33 3.87 54.53
C ASP A 53 9.10 3.96 53.00
N LYS A 54 7.83 4.01 52.58
CA LYS A 54 7.44 4.71 51.34
C LYS A 54 6.84 6.06 51.67
N LYS A 55 7.74 7.03 51.80
CA LYS A 55 7.45 8.47 51.75
C LYS A 55 6.62 8.74 50.49
N SER A 56 5.41 9.25 50.67
CA SER A 56 4.48 9.60 49.60
C SER A 56 5.03 10.79 48.78
N GLU A 57 5.81 10.51 47.74
CA GLU A 57 6.10 11.49 46.70
C GLU A 57 4.80 11.79 45.96
N GLN A 58 4.30 13.03 46.11
CA GLN A 58 3.17 13.50 45.31
C GLN A 58 3.56 13.42 43.82
N PRO A 59 2.67 12.90 42.95
CA PRO A 59 2.98 12.76 41.53
C PRO A 59 3.28 14.14 40.95
N LYS A 60 4.46 14.28 40.34
CA LYS A 60 4.87 15.51 39.67
C LYS A 60 3.83 15.86 38.60
N PRO A 61 3.39 17.13 38.50
CA PRO A 61 2.42 17.55 37.49
C PRO A 61 2.99 17.27 36.10
N ILE A 62 2.22 16.53 35.30
CA ILE A 62 2.56 16.19 33.92
C ILE A 62 2.55 17.49 33.09
N PRO A 63 3.58 17.78 32.30
CA PRO A 63 3.60 18.97 31.45
C PRO A 63 2.47 18.92 30.41
N TYR A 64 1.89 20.09 30.09
CA TYR A 64 0.72 20.21 29.21
C TYR A 64 0.94 19.58 27.82
N GLU A 65 2.15 19.68 27.27
CA GLU A 65 2.50 19.08 25.98
C GLU A 65 2.42 17.54 26.00
N GLU A 66 2.81 16.90 27.09
CA GLU A 66 2.68 15.44 27.25
C GLU A 66 1.22 15.03 27.38
N LEU A 67 0.40 15.85 28.06
CA LEU A 67 -1.02 15.62 28.19
C LEU A 67 -1.73 15.69 26.83
N GLU A 68 -1.39 16.68 26.00
CA GLU A 68 -1.95 16.80 24.65
C GLU A 68 -1.54 15.63 23.74
N ARG A 69 -0.26 15.20 23.79
CA ARG A 69 0.21 14.00 23.06
C ARG A 69 -0.55 12.74 23.51
N ARG A 70 -0.75 12.55 24.81
CA ARG A 70 -1.54 11.43 25.33
C ARG A 70 -2.99 11.47 24.84
N HIS A 71 -3.62 12.65 24.82
CA HIS A 71 -4.98 12.79 24.28
C HIS A 71 -5.07 12.45 22.80
N ARG A 72 -4.13 12.91 21.97
CA ARG A 72 -4.10 12.57 20.54
C ARG A 72 -3.92 11.05 20.33
N ASN A 73 -3.02 10.44 21.08
CA ASN A 73 -2.78 8.99 21.00
C ASN A 73 -4.01 8.18 21.46
N LEU A 74 -4.66 8.58 22.56
CA LEU A 74 -5.88 7.94 23.03
C LEU A 74 -7.03 8.06 22.03
N ASN A 75 -7.20 9.24 21.44
CA ASN A 75 -8.23 9.46 20.42
C ASN A 75 -7.96 8.65 19.15
N GLY A 76 -6.70 8.52 18.74
CA GLY A 76 -6.28 7.66 17.64
C GLY A 76 -6.59 6.18 17.92
N ALA A 77 -6.20 5.68 19.08
CA ALA A 77 -6.47 4.29 19.50
C ALA A 77 -7.99 4.01 19.59
N LEU A 78 -8.79 4.95 20.10
CA LEU A 78 -10.25 4.82 20.13
C LEU A 78 -10.88 4.80 18.72
N ALA A 79 -10.35 5.62 17.80
CA ALA A 79 -10.83 5.63 16.43
C ALA A 79 -10.52 4.31 15.71
N GLU A 80 -9.32 3.77 15.90
CA GLU A 80 -8.90 2.47 15.34
C GLU A 80 -9.71 1.31 15.93
N ALA A 81 -9.90 1.28 17.25
CA ALA A 81 -10.74 0.26 17.91
C ALA A 81 -12.19 0.29 17.39
N ARG A 82 -12.75 1.48 17.12
CA ARG A 82 -14.08 1.62 16.51
C ARG A 82 -14.13 1.20 15.04
N ALA A 83 -13.03 1.36 14.30
CA ALA A 83 -12.93 0.88 12.93
C ALA A 83 -12.87 -0.66 12.89
N GLN A 84 -12.04 -1.26 13.75
CA GLN A 84 -11.96 -2.72 13.90
C GLN A 84 -13.30 -3.32 14.33
N ALA A 85 -13.96 -2.75 15.35
CA ALA A 85 -15.26 -3.23 15.79
C ALA A 85 -16.35 -3.16 14.69
N ARG A 86 -16.27 -2.17 13.78
CA ARG A 86 -17.18 -2.09 12.62
C ARG A 86 -16.86 -3.18 11.60
N ALA A 87 -15.59 -3.37 11.25
CA ALA A 87 -15.17 -4.42 10.32
C ALA A 87 -15.52 -5.83 10.84
N ASP A 88 -15.33 -6.07 12.13
CA ASP A 88 -15.70 -7.35 12.76
C ASP A 88 -17.21 -7.57 12.78
N ARG A 89 -17.99 -6.51 13.07
CA ARG A 89 -19.45 -6.58 12.98
C ARG A 89 -19.94 -6.86 11.57
N GLU A 90 -19.32 -6.25 10.55
CA GLU A 90 -19.62 -6.52 9.14
C GLU A 90 -19.29 -7.96 8.76
N ARG A 91 -18.14 -8.50 9.19
CA ARG A 91 -17.78 -9.91 9.00
C ARG A 91 -18.76 -10.86 9.67
N MET A 92 -19.17 -10.55 10.90
CA MET A 92 -20.13 -11.38 11.63
C MET A 92 -21.51 -11.32 10.96
N ALA A 93 -21.93 -10.16 10.46
CA ALA A 93 -23.18 -10.03 9.69
C ALA A 93 -23.14 -10.84 8.39
N GLN A 94 -22.01 -10.81 7.67
CA GLN A 94 -21.79 -11.66 6.48
C GLN A 94 -21.84 -13.15 6.84
N PHE A 95 -21.19 -13.55 7.92
CA PHE A 95 -21.19 -14.94 8.38
C PHE A 95 -22.57 -15.42 8.82
N GLU A 96 -23.32 -14.58 9.53
CA GLU A 96 -24.70 -14.85 9.92
C GLU A 96 -25.60 -15.02 8.68
N GLN A 97 -25.39 -14.19 7.65
CA GLN A 97 -26.10 -14.31 6.38
C GLN A 97 -25.80 -15.64 5.67
N VAL A 98 -24.53 -16.08 5.67
CA VAL A 98 -24.13 -17.40 5.14
C VAL A 98 -24.73 -18.55 5.95
N LEU A 99 -24.75 -18.44 7.28
CA LEU A 99 -25.37 -19.45 8.15
C LEU A 99 -26.87 -19.55 7.95
N LEU A 100 -27.57 -18.43 7.80
CA LEU A 100 -28.99 -18.39 7.46
C LEU A 100 -29.24 -19.07 6.11
N GLN A 101 -28.40 -18.83 5.12
CA GLN A 101 -28.48 -19.47 3.81
C GLN A 101 -28.26 -21.00 3.90
N LEU A 102 -27.27 -21.44 4.68
CA LEU A 102 -27.00 -22.87 4.94
C LEU A 102 -28.14 -23.53 5.72
N LYS A 103 -28.71 -22.84 6.71
CA LYS A 103 -29.85 -23.34 7.49
C LYS A 103 -31.08 -23.50 6.61
N ASN A 104 -31.35 -22.54 5.73
CA ASN A 104 -32.45 -22.62 4.77
C ASN A 104 -32.23 -23.76 3.75
N GLN A 105 -30.99 -24.06 3.37
CA GLN A 105 -30.69 -25.25 2.56
C GLN A 105 -30.91 -26.56 3.33
N ARG A 106 -30.55 -26.63 4.62
CA ARG A 106 -30.65 -27.86 5.43
C ARG A 106 -32.05 -28.16 5.94
N GLN A 107 -32.90 -27.15 6.11
CA GLN A 107 -34.29 -27.32 6.55
C GLN A 107 -35.25 -27.67 5.42
N ALA A 108 -34.78 -27.74 4.17
CA ALA A 108 -35.53 -28.44 3.13
C ALA A 108 -35.60 -29.93 3.55
N PRO A 109 -36.77 -30.46 3.94
CA PRO A 109 -36.87 -31.87 4.32
C PRO A 109 -36.36 -32.70 3.14
N GLN A 110 -35.39 -33.59 3.41
CA GLN A 110 -35.10 -34.73 2.55
C GLN A 110 -36.27 -35.71 2.67
N ASP A 111 -37.45 -35.27 2.24
CA ASP A 111 -38.49 -36.22 1.89
C ASP A 111 -38.00 -36.86 0.58
N ASP A 112 -37.73 -38.17 0.60
CA ASP A 112 -37.61 -39.03 -0.59
C ASP A 112 -38.94 -39.09 -1.40
N GLN A 113 -39.74 -38.03 -1.31
CA GLN A 113 -40.87 -37.79 -2.19
C GLN A 113 -40.31 -37.20 -3.47
N TYR A 114 -40.64 -37.85 -4.57
CA TYR A 114 -40.42 -37.42 -5.95
C TYR A 114 -40.56 -35.89 -6.08
N GLU A 115 -39.44 -35.17 -5.94
CA GLU A 115 -39.44 -33.71 -5.96
C GLU A 115 -39.76 -33.32 -7.40
N ASP A 116 -40.87 -32.62 -7.60
CA ASP A 116 -41.31 -32.20 -8.92
C ASP A 116 -40.13 -31.52 -9.64
N PRO A 117 -39.72 -31.98 -10.83
CA PRO A 117 -38.60 -31.40 -11.57
C PRO A 117 -38.73 -29.88 -11.77
N ALA A 118 -39.94 -29.31 -11.69
CA ALA A 118 -40.14 -27.87 -11.70
C ALA A 118 -39.56 -27.15 -10.46
N VAL A 119 -39.69 -27.73 -9.27
CA VAL A 119 -39.21 -27.12 -8.01
C VAL A 119 -37.68 -27.14 -7.92
N SER A 120 -37.06 -28.24 -8.37
CA SER A 120 -35.59 -28.34 -8.41
C SER A 120 -35.00 -27.35 -9.42
N ALA A 121 -35.64 -27.17 -10.58
CA ALA A 121 -35.24 -26.14 -11.55
C ALA A 121 -35.33 -24.72 -10.98
N ILE A 122 -36.39 -24.39 -10.23
CA ILE A 122 -36.53 -23.09 -9.57
C ILE A 122 -35.42 -22.86 -8.54
N ARG A 123 -35.10 -23.86 -7.71
CA ARG A 123 -33.98 -23.75 -6.75
C ARG A 123 -32.65 -23.55 -7.45
N GLN A 124 -32.40 -24.27 -8.55
CA GLN A 124 -31.17 -24.12 -9.33
C GLN A 124 -31.04 -22.71 -9.92
N VAL A 125 -32.13 -22.14 -10.44
CA VAL A 125 -32.14 -20.76 -10.93
C VAL A 125 -31.91 -19.76 -9.79
N GLN A 126 -32.49 -19.99 -8.62
CA GLN A 126 -32.25 -19.15 -7.43
C GLN A 126 -30.78 -19.20 -6.97
N THR A 127 -30.15 -20.39 -6.95
CA THR A 127 -28.74 -20.49 -6.60
C THR A 127 -27.85 -19.81 -7.64
N GLN A 128 -28.13 -19.99 -8.93
CA GLN A 128 -27.38 -19.34 -10.01
C GLN A 128 -27.51 -17.82 -9.97
N THR A 129 -28.71 -17.30 -9.73
CA THR A 129 -28.94 -15.85 -9.62
C THR A 129 -28.22 -15.25 -8.41
N GLN A 130 -28.18 -15.98 -7.29
CA GLN A 130 -27.43 -15.54 -6.11
C GLN A 130 -25.91 -15.57 -6.33
N GLU A 131 -25.38 -16.61 -6.96
CA GLU A 131 -23.96 -16.68 -7.33
C GLU A 131 -23.57 -15.56 -8.31
N LEU A 132 -24.43 -15.26 -9.28
CA LEU A 132 -24.23 -14.14 -10.20
C LEU A 132 -24.23 -12.79 -9.48
N ALA A 133 -25.17 -12.58 -8.56
CA ALA A 133 -25.21 -11.36 -7.75
C ALA A 133 -23.95 -11.19 -6.89
N GLN A 134 -23.45 -12.26 -6.26
CA GLN A 134 -22.20 -12.23 -5.49
C GLN A 134 -20.98 -11.92 -6.37
N ARG A 135 -20.89 -12.55 -7.55
CA ARG A 135 -19.81 -12.25 -8.52
C ARG A 135 -19.87 -10.82 -9.00
N GLN A 136 -21.07 -10.29 -9.24
CA GLN A 136 -21.24 -8.89 -9.64
C GLN A 136 -20.78 -7.92 -8.56
N GLN A 137 -21.12 -8.16 -7.29
CA GLN A 137 -20.64 -7.36 -6.17
C GLN A 137 -19.10 -7.39 -6.05
N GLN A 138 -18.50 -8.58 -6.14
CA GLN A 138 -17.03 -8.72 -6.12
C GLN A 138 -16.36 -7.96 -7.27
N PHE A 139 -16.95 -7.99 -8.47
CA PHE A 139 -16.43 -7.26 -9.62
C PHE A 139 -16.57 -5.74 -9.45
N GLU A 140 -17.69 -5.26 -8.91
CA GLU A 140 -17.91 -3.84 -8.61
C GLU A 140 -16.93 -3.33 -7.54
N GLU A 141 -16.69 -4.11 -6.49
CA GLU A 141 -15.69 -3.81 -5.46
C GLU A 141 -14.28 -3.77 -6.03
N GLN A 142 -13.89 -4.76 -6.83
CA GLN A 142 -12.58 -4.80 -7.50
C GLN A 142 -12.38 -3.58 -8.42
N ARG A 143 -13.41 -3.25 -9.21
CA ARG A 143 -13.38 -2.08 -10.09
C ARG A 143 -13.25 -0.78 -9.29
N ARG A 144 -13.97 -0.65 -8.17
CA ARG A 144 -13.86 0.51 -7.28
C ARG A 144 -12.45 0.65 -6.69
N GLN A 145 -11.84 -0.46 -6.27
CA GLN A 145 -10.46 -0.46 -5.76
C GLN A 145 -9.46 -0.02 -6.84
N GLN A 146 -9.59 -0.55 -8.06
CA GLN A 146 -8.73 -0.15 -9.19
C GLN A 146 -8.87 1.35 -9.52
N GLN A 147 -10.09 1.89 -9.45
CA GLN A 147 -10.32 3.32 -9.67
C GLN A 147 -9.69 4.18 -8.57
N GLU A 148 -9.82 3.79 -7.30
CA GLU A 148 -9.16 4.48 -6.18
C GLU A 148 -7.64 4.45 -6.34
N GLU A 149 -7.08 3.30 -6.71
CA GLU A 149 -5.65 3.16 -6.95
C GLU A 149 -5.16 4.05 -8.09
N ALA A 150 -5.89 4.08 -9.22
CA ALA A 150 -5.57 4.94 -10.35
C ALA A 150 -5.59 6.43 -9.98
N LEU A 151 -6.55 6.86 -9.16
CA LEU A 151 -6.64 8.25 -8.68
C LEU A 151 -5.43 8.62 -7.80
N VAL A 152 -5.04 7.72 -6.89
CA VAL A 152 -3.87 7.93 -6.02
C VAL A 152 -2.59 8.00 -6.85
N ASN A 153 -2.39 7.06 -7.78
CA ASN A 153 -1.20 7.02 -8.63
C ASN A 153 -1.10 8.28 -9.52
N HIS A 154 -2.23 8.73 -10.06
CA HIS A 154 -2.29 9.98 -10.82
C HIS A 154 -1.91 11.20 -9.96
N HIS A 155 -2.46 11.29 -8.75
CA HIS A 155 -2.16 12.37 -7.82
C HIS A 155 -0.68 12.41 -7.41
N VAL A 156 -0.09 11.24 -7.11
CA VAL A 156 1.33 11.11 -6.79
C VAL A 156 2.18 11.59 -7.97
N SER A 157 1.94 11.06 -9.17
CA SER A 157 2.73 11.41 -10.36
C SER A 157 2.73 12.91 -10.65
N LEU A 158 1.56 13.58 -10.60
CA LEU A 158 1.47 15.03 -10.79
C LEU A 158 2.25 15.80 -9.71
N SER A 159 2.14 15.37 -8.46
CA SER A 159 2.79 16.00 -7.32
C SER A 159 4.31 15.87 -7.40
N GLU A 160 4.83 14.74 -7.87
CA GLU A 160 6.26 14.52 -8.11
C GLU A 160 6.80 15.40 -9.24
N GLN A 161 6.06 15.50 -10.35
CA GLN A 161 6.43 16.37 -11.47
C GLN A 161 6.44 17.84 -11.07
N GLU A 162 5.52 18.28 -10.21
CA GLU A 162 5.49 19.65 -9.71
C GLU A 162 6.63 19.91 -8.72
N PHE A 163 6.81 19.01 -7.74
CA PHE A 163 7.79 19.17 -6.67
C PHE A 163 9.24 19.13 -7.17
N SER A 164 9.52 18.26 -8.14
CA SER A 164 10.86 18.14 -8.75
C SER A 164 11.33 19.42 -9.45
N LYS A 165 10.42 20.31 -9.87
CA LYS A 165 10.80 21.62 -10.45
C LYS A 165 11.46 22.55 -9.44
N SER A 166 11.02 22.50 -8.18
CA SER A 166 11.61 23.28 -7.07
C SER A 166 12.69 22.54 -6.29
N THR A 167 12.75 21.21 -6.43
CA THR A 167 13.62 20.33 -5.64
C THR A 167 14.26 19.29 -6.56
N PRO A 168 15.33 19.67 -7.30
CA PRO A 168 15.93 18.81 -8.32
C PRO A 168 16.59 17.54 -7.77
N ASP A 169 16.92 17.50 -6.47
CA ASP A 169 17.44 16.32 -5.77
C ASP A 169 16.34 15.36 -5.26
N TYR A 170 15.07 15.64 -5.56
CA TYR A 170 13.93 14.85 -5.09
C TYR A 170 14.06 13.35 -5.40
N PHE A 171 14.35 13.00 -6.65
CA PHE A 171 14.41 11.59 -7.06
C PHE A 171 15.58 10.83 -6.42
N ASP A 172 16.69 11.50 -6.12
CA ASP A 172 17.80 10.90 -5.38
C ASP A 172 17.43 10.67 -3.91
N ALA A 173 16.68 11.59 -3.31
CA ALA A 173 16.13 11.42 -1.96
C ALA A 173 15.16 10.23 -1.88
N VAL A 174 14.27 10.09 -2.87
CA VAL A 174 13.34 8.95 -2.96
C VAL A 174 14.10 7.65 -3.10
N ARG A 175 15.13 7.60 -3.97
CA ARG A 175 15.99 6.41 -4.12
C ARG A 175 16.64 6.04 -2.79
N HIS A 176 17.25 6.99 -2.09
CA HIS A 176 17.83 6.76 -0.77
C HIS A 176 16.81 6.23 0.24
N LEU A 177 15.59 6.79 0.26
CA LEU A 177 14.53 6.32 1.13
C LEU A 177 14.17 4.86 0.84
N VAL A 178 13.96 4.50 -0.43
CA VAL A 178 13.67 3.14 -0.86
C VAL A 178 14.80 2.19 -0.48
N ASP A 179 16.05 2.54 -0.80
CA ASP A 179 17.23 1.72 -0.48
C ASP A 179 17.38 1.51 1.03
N SER A 180 17.19 2.57 1.82
CA SER A 180 17.24 2.49 3.29
C SER A 180 16.17 1.54 3.84
N ARG A 181 14.96 1.59 3.27
CA ARG A 181 13.83 0.75 3.70
C ARG A 181 14.02 -0.70 3.30
N ILE A 182 14.53 -0.96 2.09
CA ILE A 182 14.87 -2.31 1.65
C ILE A 182 15.96 -2.90 2.53
N ASN A 183 17.00 -2.12 2.87
CA ASN A 183 18.08 -2.56 3.74
C ASN A 183 17.60 -2.86 5.18
N GLU A 184 16.70 -2.05 5.73
CA GLU A 184 16.02 -2.37 7.01
C GLU A 184 15.27 -3.70 6.92
N MET A 185 14.51 -3.90 5.85
CA MET A 185 13.74 -5.13 5.66
C MET A 185 14.63 -6.34 5.38
N SER A 186 15.79 -6.19 4.75
CA SER A 186 16.71 -7.32 4.54
C SER A 186 17.34 -7.80 5.84
N ILE A 187 17.43 -6.96 6.87
CA ILE A 187 17.88 -7.37 8.20
C ILE A 187 16.79 -8.20 8.90
N MET A 188 15.51 -7.82 8.76
CA MET A 188 14.38 -8.53 9.36
C MET A 188 13.99 -9.80 8.60
N TYR A 189 14.17 -9.78 7.28
CA TYR A 189 13.80 -10.84 6.35
C TYR A 189 15.00 -11.14 5.46
N PRO A 190 16.05 -11.78 6.01
CA PRO A 190 17.25 -12.11 5.25
C PRO A 190 16.94 -13.14 4.17
N ASP A 191 17.71 -13.09 3.08
CA ASP A 191 17.53 -13.99 1.93
C ASP A 191 17.93 -15.45 2.24
N ASP A 192 18.79 -15.65 3.25
CA ASP A 192 19.34 -16.95 3.63
C ASP A 192 18.47 -17.72 4.65
N ASP A 193 17.38 -17.13 5.16
CA ASP A 193 16.51 -17.78 6.15
C ASP A 193 15.42 -18.63 5.45
N PRO A 194 15.42 -19.97 5.64
CA PRO A 194 14.43 -20.86 5.03
C PRO A 194 12.98 -20.55 5.42
N GLN A 195 12.75 -20.09 6.66
CA GLN A 195 11.39 -19.77 7.13
C GLN A 195 10.85 -18.53 6.43
N VAL A 196 11.71 -17.54 6.18
CA VAL A 196 11.36 -16.34 5.42
C VAL A 196 11.05 -16.72 3.97
N LEU A 197 11.85 -17.58 3.35
CA LEU A 197 11.60 -18.04 1.98
C LEU A 197 10.25 -18.77 1.86
N GLU A 198 9.95 -19.71 2.76
CA GLU A 198 8.67 -20.43 2.77
C GLU A 198 7.48 -19.47 2.92
N TYR A 199 7.59 -18.53 3.86
CA TYR A 199 6.58 -17.49 4.06
C TYR A 199 6.40 -16.65 2.78
N VAL A 200 7.47 -16.20 2.14
CA VAL A 200 7.42 -15.37 0.93
C VAL A 200 6.79 -16.13 -0.26
N ILE A 201 7.09 -17.41 -0.42
CA ILE A 201 6.46 -18.28 -1.44
C ILE A 201 4.96 -18.41 -1.17
N SER A 202 4.54 -18.53 0.10
CA SER A 202 3.12 -18.57 0.46
C SER A 202 2.37 -17.28 0.09
N GLN A 203 3.08 -16.15 0.01
CA GLN A 203 2.55 -14.86 -0.43
C GLN A 203 2.59 -14.69 -1.96
N GLY A 204 3.07 -15.69 -2.71
CA GLY A 204 3.11 -15.67 -4.18
C GLY A 204 4.36 -15.00 -4.79
N PHE A 205 5.41 -14.77 -4.00
CA PHE A 205 6.65 -14.17 -4.49
C PHE A 205 7.74 -15.24 -4.63
N ALA A 206 8.58 -15.12 -5.68
CA ALA A 206 9.64 -16.10 -5.93
C ALA A 206 10.84 -15.94 -4.96
N HIS A 207 11.11 -14.70 -4.53
CA HIS A 207 12.27 -14.37 -3.69
C HIS A 207 11.94 -13.31 -2.62
N PRO A 208 12.58 -13.35 -1.43
CA PRO A 208 12.34 -12.36 -0.37
C PRO A 208 12.67 -10.93 -0.82
N SER A 209 13.66 -10.75 -1.69
CA SER A 209 13.98 -9.44 -2.29
C SER A 209 12.82 -8.82 -3.07
N GLN A 210 12.07 -9.60 -3.85
CA GLN A 210 10.89 -9.13 -4.59
C GLN A 210 9.76 -8.73 -3.64
N TRP A 211 9.54 -9.54 -2.60
CA TRP A 211 8.55 -9.24 -1.57
C TRP A 211 8.88 -7.96 -0.79
N ARG A 212 10.16 -7.73 -0.45
CA ARG A 212 10.60 -6.47 0.17
C ARG A 212 10.29 -5.26 -0.71
N HIS A 213 10.54 -5.33 -2.02
CA HIS A 213 10.18 -4.26 -2.94
C HIS A 213 8.66 -4.02 -2.99
N ALA A 214 7.86 -5.08 -3.06
CA ALA A 214 6.40 -4.98 -3.03
C ALA A 214 5.89 -4.31 -1.75
N MET A 215 6.50 -4.62 -0.60
CA MET A 215 6.18 -3.97 0.67
C MET A 215 6.51 -2.47 0.65
N VAL A 216 7.66 -2.05 0.10
CA VAL A 216 7.97 -0.61 -0.08
C VAL A 216 6.93 0.07 -0.98
N MET A 217 6.53 -0.57 -2.08
CA MET A 217 5.52 0.00 -2.98
C MET A 217 4.15 0.12 -2.32
N ARG A 218 3.78 -0.85 -1.46
CA ARG A 218 2.55 -0.78 -0.66
C ARG A 218 2.60 0.36 0.37
N GLU A 219 3.72 0.52 1.07
CA GLU A 219 3.94 1.66 1.97
C GLU A 219 3.82 2.98 1.21
N ALA A 220 4.41 3.04 0.02
CA ALA A 220 4.34 4.20 -0.83
C ALA A 220 2.89 4.53 -1.24
N HIS A 221 2.13 3.52 -1.68
CA HIS A 221 0.72 3.69 -2.01
C HIS A 221 -0.10 4.19 -0.81
N SER A 222 0.15 3.66 0.39
CA SER A 222 -0.51 4.09 1.63
C SER A 222 -0.22 5.55 1.97
N ILE A 223 1.02 6.02 1.81
CA ILE A 223 1.39 7.43 1.97
C ILE A 223 0.65 8.29 0.95
N GLY A 224 0.56 7.84 -0.31
CA GLY A 224 -0.20 8.52 -1.36
C GLY A 224 -1.68 8.68 -1.01
N GLN A 225 -2.33 7.61 -0.51
CA GLN A 225 -3.71 7.66 -0.04
C GLN A 225 -3.89 8.64 1.13
N GLN A 226 -2.99 8.62 2.11
CA GLN A 226 -3.04 9.52 3.25
C GLN A 226 -2.87 10.98 2.81
N ALA A 227 -1.90 11.26 1.93
CA ALA A 227 -1.64 12.59 1.38
C ALA A 227 -2.86 13.14 0.63
N LEU A 228 -3.49 12.29 -0.20
CA LEU A 228 -4.71 12.64 -0.93
C LEU A 228 -5.84 13.04 0.01
N ARG A 229 -6.10 12.25 1.07
CA ARG A 229 -7.14 12.55 2.07
C ARG A 229 -6.81 13.82 2.86
N ALA A 230 -5.53 14.04 3.18
CA ALA A 230 -5.05 15.22 3.91
C ALA A 230 -4.90 16.47 3.02
N ARG A 231 -5.10 16.35 1.70
CA ARG A 231 -4.82 17.40 0.69
C ARG A 231 -3.39 17.94 0.78
N GLN A 232 -2.43 17.06 1.05
CA GLN A 232 -1.01 17.36 1.11
C GLN A 232 -0.29 16.84 -0.13
N ASN A 233 0.84 17.46 -0.49
CA ASN A 233 1.67 16.98 -1.60
C ASN A 233 2.45 15.71 -1.17
N PRO A 234 2.20 14.52 -1.76
CA PRO A 234 2.89 13.29 -1.39
C PRO A 234 4.41 13.35 -1.63
N ALA A 235 4.87 14.01 -2.71
CA ALA A 235 6.30 14.13 -2.99
C ALA A 235 7.05 14.88 -1.88
N GLN A 236 6.42 15.93 -1.34
CA GLN A 236 6.98 16.64 -0.19
C GLN A 236 7.08 15.74 1.06
N ILE A 237 6.08 14.87 1.28
CA ILE A 237 6.10 13.91 2.40
C ILE A 237 7.25 12.91 2.23
N TYR A 238 7.44 12.33 1.03
CA TYR A 238 8.57 11.43 0.76
C TYR A 238 9.91 12.10 0.97
N TYR A 239 10.07 13.33 0.48
CA TYR A 239 11.31 14.07 0.64
C TYR A 239 11.64 14.34 2.11
N ASN A 240 10.63 14.72 2.91
CA ASN A 240 10.80 14.88 4.35
C ASN A 240 11.12 13.55 5.04
N LEU A 241 10.46 12.46 4.64
CA LEU A 241 10.74 11.13 5.20
C LEU A 241 12.17 10.67 4.87
N ALA A 242 12.65 10.92 3.65
CA ALA A 242 14.04 10.68 3.26
C ALA A 242 15.01 11.46 4.16
N LYS A 243 14.74 12.74 4.42
CA LYS A 243 15.55 13.57 5.33
C LYS A 243 15.57 13.03 6.75
N HIS A 244 14.42 12.60 7.28
CA HIS A 244 14.34 11.97 8.60
C HIS A 244 15.14 10.66 8.68
N ARG A 245 15.31 9.96 7.56
CA ARG A 245 16.18 8.78 7.45
C ARG A 245 17.63 9.08 7.14
N GLY A 246 18.04 10.35 7.26
CA GLY A 246 19.43 10.76 7.11
C GLY A 246 19.83 11.16 5.70
N TRP A 247 18.89 11.32 4.76
CA TRP A 247 19.22 11.95 3.48
C TRP A 247 19.64 13.40 3.70
N SER A 248 20.89 13.73 3.37
CA SER A 248 21.48 15.06 3.53
C SER A 248 21.60 15.84 2.21
N GLY A 249 20.91 15.40 1.16
CA GLY A 249 21.08 15.94 -0.19
C GLY A 249 22.24 15.27 -0.95
N PRO A 250 22.41 15.62 -2.24
CA PRO A 250 23.50 15.11 -3.04
C PRO A 250 24.81 15.51 -2.36
N LYS A 251 25.61 14.51 -1.98
CA LYS A 251 26.94 14.76 -1.44
C LYS A 251 27.65 15.63 -2.46
N PRO A 252 28.11 16.85 -2.11
CA PRO A 252 28.75 17.74 -3.06
C PRO A 252 29.82 16.92 -3.76
N ALA A 253 29.69 16.79 -5.09
CA ALA A 253 30.60 15.98 -5.89
C ALA A 253 32.01 16.32 -5.42
N ALA A 254 32.69 15.35 -4.81
CA ALA A 254 33.93 15.60 -4.08
C ALA A 254 34.80 16.44 -5.00
N ALA A 255 35.03 17.71 -4.60
CA ALA A 255 35.72 18.67 -5.45
C ALA A 255 36.95 17.94 -5.98
N PRO A 256 37.14 17.89 -7.32
CA PRO A 256 38.08 16.98 -7.95
C PRO A 256 39.35 17.05 -7.15
N ALA A 257 39.70 15.92 -6.49
CA ALA A 257 40.77 15.88 -5.51
C ALA A 257 41.93 16.64 -6.15
N PRO A 258 42.43 17.73 -5.52
CA PRO A 258 43.41 18.60 -6.15
C PRO A 258 44.45 17.68 -6.72
N MET A 259 44.58 17.67 -8.06
CA MET A 259 45.50 16.80 -8.77
C MET A 259 46.79 16.90 -7.98
N GLN A 260 47.09 15.88 -7.18
CA GLN A 260 48.39 15.81 -6.54
C GLN A 260 49.29 15.80 -7.75
N ALA A 261 49.97 16.91 -7.97
CA ALA A 261 50.89 17.10 -9.06
C ALA A 261 51.74 15.85 -9.03
N GLN A 262 51.47 14.95 -9.99
CA GLN A 262 52.19 13.71 -10.11
C GLN A 262 53.62 14.18 -10.31
N LEU A 263 54.42 14.10 -9.25
CA LEU A 263 55.85 14.23 -9.33
C LEU A 263 56.24 13.35 -10.52
N PRO A 264 56.97 13.92 -11.51
CA PRO A 264 57.23 13.25 -12.77
C PRO A 264 57.73 11.85 -12.47
N ALA A 265 56.98 10.84 -12.92
CA ALA A 265 57.34 9.46 -12.73
C ALA A 265 58.81 9.27 -13.17
N PRO A 266 59.65 8.59 -12.38
CA PRO A 266 61.00 8.26 -12.79
C PRO A 266 60.94 7.61 -14.17
N LYS A 267 61.68 8.15 -15.13
CA LYS A 267 61.71 7.69 -16.53
C LYS A 267 61.88 6.17 -16.55
N ALA A 268 60.80 5.46 -16.84
CA ALA A 268 60.87 4.04 -17.10
C ALA A 268 61.84 3.81 -18.27
N PRO A 269 62.72 2.79 -18.19
CA PRO A 269 63.68 2.49 -19.24
C PRO A 269 62.99 2.28 -20.59
N PRO A 270 63.59 2.70 -21.71
CA PRO A 270 62.95 2.81 -23.03
C PRO A 270 62.41 1.50 -23.63
N GLY A 271 62.63 0.33 -23.00
CA GLY A 271 62.12 -0.96 -23.48
C GLY A 271 60.67 -1.28 -23.10
N GLN A 272 60.14 -0.80 -21.98
CA GLN A 272 58.85 -1.28 -21.46
C GLN A 272 57.62 -0.57 -22.04
N ARG A 273 57.80 0.58 -22.72
CA ARG A 273 56.68 1.33 -23.31
C ARG A 273 56.12 0.68 -24.58
N VAL A 274 56.92 -0.08 -25.31
CA VAL A 274 56.48 -0.73 -26.55
C VAL A 274 55.62 -1.97 -26.25
N GLU A 275 55.94 -2.71 -25.18
CA GLU A 275 55.18 -3.90 -24.78
C GLU A 275 53.79 -3.54 -24.21
N ALA A 276 53.67 -2.45 -23.46
CA ALA A 276 52.39 -1.98 -22.94
C ALA A 276 51.44 -1.48 -24.05
N ILE A 277 51.97 -0.88 -25.11
CA ILE A 277 51.17 -0.44 -26.27
C ILE A 277 50.75 -1.64 -27.13
N LYS A 278 51.64 -2.62 -27.35
CA LYS A 278 51.27 -3.86 -28.04
C LYS A 278 50.18 -4.64 -27.28
N LYS A 279 50.29 -4.74 -25.96
CA LYS A 279 49.30 -5.43 -25.12
C LYS A 279 47.95 -4.69 -25.03
N GLY A 280 47.95 -3.37 -25.19
CA GLY A 280 46.72 -2.56 -25.28
C GLY A 280 46.01 -2.65 -26.63
N MET A 281 46.72 -2.98 -27.72
CA MET A 281 46.13 -3.18 -29.05
C MET A 281 45.59 -4.60 -29.30
N GLU A 282 46.01 -5.58 -28.51
CA GLU A 282 45.51 -6.97 -28.60
C GLU A 282 44.28 -7.23 -27.72
N ALA A 283 43.79 -6.24 -26.98
CA ALA A 283 42.49 -6.34 -26.31
C ALA A 283 41.38 -5.95 -27.32
N PRO A 284 40.62 -6.91 -27.88
CA PRO A 284 39.52 -6.59 -28.79
C PRO A 284 38.47 -5.77 -28.05
N GLY A 285 37.95 -4.76 -28.77
CA GLY A 285 37.15 -3.68 -28.23
C GLY A 285 35.94 -4.15 -27.42
N SER A 286 35.86 -3.69 -26.18
CA SER A 286 34.63 -3.62 -25.41
C SER A 286 34.64 -2.28 -24.68
N LEU A 287 34.31 -1.22 -25.41
CA LEU A 287 33.97 0.11 -24.89
C LEU A 287 33.38 0.93 -26.04
N SER A 288 32.15 0.57 -26.42
CA SER A 288 31.28 1.38 -27.27
C SER A 288 29.87 1.36 -26.68
N ASN A 289 29.47 2.48 -26.09
CA ASN A 289 28.10 2.93 -25.85
C ASN A 289 27.04 1.90 -25.42
N GLY A 290 26.91 1.73 -24.10
CA GLY A 290 25.72 1.18 -23.47
C GLY A 290 24.55 2.16 -23.51
N ALA A 291 23.84 2.19 -24.64
CA ALA A 291 22.40 2.45 -24.61
C ALA A 291 21.75 1.12 -24.21
N SER A 292 21.06 1.09 -23.07
CA SER A 292 20.23 -0.04 -22.65
C SER A 292 19.15 -0.32 -23.68
N ARG A 293 19.49 -1.12 -24.70
CA ARG A 293 18.52 -1.90 -25.46
C ARG A 293 18.33 -3.19 -24.69
N SER A 294 17.11 -3.41 -24.22
CA SER A 294 16.66 -4.64 -23.60
C SER A 294 16.96 -5.83 -24.52
N GLU A 295 17.98 -6.62 -24.21
CA GLU A 295 18.43 -7.80 -24.97
C GLU A 295 17.57 -9.06 -24.71
N SER A 296 16.29 -8.90 -24.36
CA SER A 296 15.38 -10.05 -24.14
C SER A 296 14.44 -10.34 -25.32
N ASN A 297 14.45 -9.57 -26.40
CA ASN A 297 13.63 -9.88 -27.60
C ASN A 297 14.53 -10.39 -28.73
N ALA A 298 14.84 -11.69 -28.68
CA ALA A 298 15.81 -12.35 -29.56
C ALA A 298 15.51 -12.27 -31.08
N GLU A 299 14.39 -11.72 -31.53
CA GLU A 299 14.07 -11.65 -32.98
C GLU A 299 13.33 -10.36 -33.40
N GLY A 300 13.53 -9.23 -32.72
CA GLY A 300 12.97 -7.94 -33.18
C GLY A 300 11.44 -7.88 -33.21
N PHE A 301 10.76 -8.81 -32.52
CA PHE A 301 9.33 -8.76 -32.30
C PHE A 301 9.01 -7.90 -31.06
N PRO A 302 7.95 -7.09 -31.11
CA PRO A 302 7.46 -6.36 -29.94
C PRO A 302 7.04 -7.34 -28.85
N SER A 303 7.11 -6.91 -27.58
CA SER A 303 6.58 -7.71 -26.47
C SER A 303 5.05 -7.85 -26.59
N MET A 304 4.45 -8.83 -25.89
CA MET A 304 2.98 -8.97 -25.85
C MET A 304 2.28 -7.70 -25.35
N GLU A 305 2.93 -6.94 -24.47
CA GLU A 305 2.43 -5.68 -23.91
C GLU A 305 2.48 -4.56 -24.96
N GLU A 306 3.58 -4.44 -25.72
CA GLU A 306 3.64 -3.54 -26.88
C GLU A 306 2.63 -3.93 -27.97
N LEU A 307 2.34 -5.22 -28.15
CA LEU A 307 1.31 -5.71 -29.08
C LEU A 307 -0.09 -5.30 -28.65
N ALA A 308 -0.39 -5.32 -27.35
CA ALA A 308 -1.66 -4.86 -26.80
C ALA A 308 -1.83 -3.34 -27.01
N ASP A 309 -0.80 -2.56 -26.70
CA ASP A 309 -0.79 -1.11 -26.96
C ASP A 309 -0.90 -0.78 -28.46
N MET A 310 -0.27 -1.60 -29.31
CA MET A 310 -0.39 -1.48 -30.76
C MET A 310 -1.78 -1.84 -31.25
N TYR A 311 -2.48 -2.77 -30.62
CA TYR A 311 -3.86 -3.12 -30.98
C TYR A 311 -4.83 -1.97 -30.68
N VAL A 312 -4.58 -1.22 -29.61
CA VAL A 312 -5.37 -0.04 -29.25
C VAL A 312 -5.07 1.15 -30.18
N SER A 313 -3.81 1.35 -30.56
CA SER A 313 -3.38 2.51 -31.36
C SER A 313 -3.50 2.32 -32.88
N ASP A 314 -3.20 1.12 -33.39
CA ASP A 314 -3.24 0.77 -34.82
C ASP A 314 -3.52 -0.75 -35.00
N PRO A 315 -4.80 -1.16 -35.01
CA PRO A 315 -5.18 -2.57 -35.04
C PRO A 315 -4.70 -3.30 -36.31
N ALA A 316 -4.58 -2.59 -37.45
CA ALA A 316 -4.10 -3.17 -38.70
C ALA A 316 -2.61 -3.52 -38.65
N LYS A 317 -1.81 -2.68 -37.98
CA LYS A 317 -0.39 -2.94 -37.77
C LYS A 317 -0.18 -4.08 -36.77
N ALA A 318 -0.97 -4.12 -35.69
CA ALA A 318 -0.94 -5.17 -34.69
C ALA A 318 -1.26 -6.56 -35.27
N GLU A 319 -2.28 -6.68 -36.12
CA GLU A 319 -2.59 -7.94 -36.82
C GLU A 319 -1.44 -8.39 -37.74
N LYS A 320 -0.77 -7.45 -38.42
CA LYS A 320 0.35 -7.76 -39.31
C LYS A 320 1.56 -8.27 -38.53
N THR A 321 1.84 -7.70 -37.35
CA THR A 321 2.88 -8.22 -36.44
C THR A 321 2.51 -9.56 -35.85
N PHE A 322 1.24 -9.77 -35.47
CA PHE A 322 0.76 -11.04 -34.95
C PHE A 322 0.88 -12.17 -35.98
N LYS A 323 0.49 -11.92 -37.24
CA LYS A 323 0.68 -12.89 -38.34
C LYS A 323 2.15 -13.24 -38.60
N LYS A 324 3.05 -12.27 -38.46
CA LYS A 324 4.50 -12.51 -38.60
C LYS A 324 5.03 -13.37 -37.45
N MET A 325 4.59 -13.13 -36.22
CA MET A 325 4.98 -13.95 -35.07
C MET A 325 4.43 -15.38 -35.15
N ALA A 326 3.18 -15.54 -35.58
CA ALA A 326 2.59 -16.86 -35.85
C ALA A 326 3.37 -17.61 -36.95
N ALA A 327 3.72 -16.92 -38.05
CA ALA A 327 4.53 -17.52 -39.13
C ALA A 327 5.95 -17.89 -38.71
N ALA A 328 6.51 -17.19 -37.70
CA ALA A 328 7.81 -17.49 -37.11
C ALA A 328 7.74 -18.56 -35.99
N GLY A 329 6.55 -19.06 -35.65
CA GLY A 329 6.38 -20.09 -34.61
C GLY A 329 6.54 -19.57 -33.18
N LEU A 330 6.50 -18.25 -32.97
CA LEU A 330 6.62 -17.60 -31.65
C LEU A 330 5.31 -17.61 -30.85
N ILE A 331 4.18 -17.82 -31.54
CA ILE A 331 2.85 -17.87 -30.94
C ILE A 331 2.20 -19.14 -31.51
N GLY A 332 1.97 -20.13 -30.64
CA GLY A 332 1.40 -21.43 -30.97
C GLY A 332 -0.11 -21.49 -30.80
#